data_AF-A0AAW2CDH2-F1
#
_entry.id   AF-A0AAW2CDH2-F1
#
_cell.length_a   1.000
_cell.length_b   1.000
_cell.length_c   1.000
_cell.angle_alpha   90.00
_cell.angle_beta   90.00
_cell.angle_gamma   90.00
#
_symmetry.space_group_name_H-M   'P 1'
#
loop_
_entity.id
_entity.type
_entity.pdbx_description
1 polymer ?
#
loop_
_entity_poly.entity_id
_entity_poly.type
_entity_poly.pdbx_seq_one_letter_code
_entity_poly.pdbx_strand_id
1 'polypeptide(L)'
;MDRTRRRSATYSGFATTLKSKQAGAGAFIRDEAGEVVTTLSKKWKCPLGAIEVEAKAAKAGVNFAREVGIRDAEFETDSLVIYNALRGHAAPPSLVVNVVAGLLNQASLFRQWKFTHTKRQENFPAHVLAQLAKNVEDYKAWLEECPIMVEHACAQDRV
;
A
#
# COMPACT_ATOMS: atom_id res chain seq x y z
N MET A 1 -14.91 18.12 -21.20
CA MET A 1 -15.17 19.08 -20.10
C MET A 1 -16.11 18.35 -19.16
N ASP A 2 -15.60 17.77 -18.08
CA ASP A 2 -15.47 18.44 -16.78
C ASP A 2 -14.17 18.01 -16.06
N ARG A 3 -13.33 18.98 -15.69
CA ARG A 3 -12.03 18.79 -15.02
C ARG A 3 -12.13 19.19 -13.55
N THR A 4 -13.14 18.71 -12.85
CA THR A 4 -13.29 19.01 -11.40
C THR A 4 -13.82 17.82 -10.61
N ARG A 5 -13.28 16.61 -10.84
CA ARG A 5 -13.31 15.58 -9.79
C ARG A 5 -12.34 16.01 -8.69
N ARG A 6 -12.86 16.37 -7.53
CA ARG A 6 -12.07 16.47 -6.29
C ARG A 6 -11.29 15.16 -6.16
N ARG A 7 -9.96 15.24 -6.07
CA ARG A 7 -9.09 14.07 -5.89
C ARG A 7 -9.19 13.56 -4.46
N SER A 8 -10.36 13.05 -4.07
CA SER A 8 -10.45 12.10 -2.96
C SER A 8 -10.24 10.72 -3.55
N ALA A 9 -9.19 10.06 -3.09
CA ALA A 9 -8.87 8.70 -3.51
C ALA A 9 -8.81 7.84 -2.26
N THR A 10 -9.72 6.88 -2.18
CA THR A 10 -9.69 5.86 -1.14
C THR A 10 -8.58 4.88 -1.48
N TYR A 11 -7.50 4.95 -0.72
CA TYR A 11 -6.39 4.01 -0.83
C TYR A 11 -6.86 2.63 -0.33
N SER A 12 -6.55 1.56 -1.06
CA SER A 12 -6.95 0.21 -0.65
C SER A 12 -5.78 -0.74 -0.80
N GLY A 13 -4.98 -0.79 0.26
CA GLY A 13 -4.24 -1.99 0.61
C GLY A 13 -2.75 -1.99 0.31
N PHE A 14 -1.96 -2.28 1.35
CA PHE A 14 -0.60 -2.77 1.26
C PHE A 14 -0.57 -4.27 1.46
N ALA A 15 0.14 -4.99 0.60
CA ALA A 15 0.43 -6.39 0.86
C ALA A 15 1.89 -6.68 0.60
N THR A 16 2.40 -7.71 1.26
CA THR A 16 3.77 -8.16 1.10
C THR A 16 3.86 -9.61 0.63
N THR A 17 5.01 -9.92 0.04
CA THR A 17 5.45 -11.30 -0.17
C THR A 17 6.90 -11.46 0.25
N LEU A 18 7.18 -12.57 0.93
CA LEU A 18 8.53 -13.06 1.23
C LEU A 18 8.71 -14.40 0.51
N LYS A 19 9.46 -14.43 -0.59
CA LYS A 19 9.88 -15.67 -1.25
C LYS A 19 11.36 -15.55 -1.64
N SER A 20 12.14 -16.60 -1.38
CA SER A 20 13.52 -16.74 -1.86
C SER A 20 14.44 -15.54 -1.57
N LYS A 21 14.46 -15.07 -0.31
CA LYS A 21 15.25 -13.91 0.17
C LYS A 21 14.93 -12.56 -0.50
N GLN A 22 13.83 -12.47 -1.25
CA GLN A 22 13.38 -11.25 -1.89
C GLN A 22 12.05 -10.82 -1.28
N ALA A 23 11.95 -9.52 -1.00
CA ALA A 23 10.76 -8.90 -0.46
C ALA A 23 10.06 -8.07 -1.54
N GLY A 24 8.76 -8.24 -1.68
CA GLY A 24 7.92 -7.47 -2.59
C GLY A 24 6.80 -6.77 -1.84
N ALA A 25 6.46 -5.55 -2.26
CA ALA A 25 5.27 -4.82 -1.85
C ALA A 25 4.41 -4.48 -3.06
N GLY A 26 3.10 -4.52 -2.85
CA GLY A 26 2.10 -3.99 -3.75
C GLY A 26 1.33 -2.85 -3.10
N ALA A 27 0.97 -1.84 -3.87
CA ALA A 27 -0.01 -0.83 -3.47
C ALA A 27 -1.05 -0.64 -4.58
N PHE A 28 -2.32 -0.56 -4.19
CA PHE A 28 -3.45 -0.39 -5.09
C PHE A 28 -4.24 0.84 -4.67
N ILE A 29 -4.35 1.85 -5.54
CA ILE A 29 -5.01 3.12 -5.22
C ILE A 29 -6.27 3.24 -6.07
N ARG A 30 -7.41 3.44 -5.42
CA ARG A 30 -8.72 3.64 -6.05
C ARG A 30 -9.29 5.02 -5.75
N ASP A 31 -10.21 5.50 -6.57
CA ASP A 31 -11.02 6.67 -6.24
C ASP A 31 -12.26 6.28 -5.40
N GLU A 32 -13.06 7.26 -4.99
CA GLU A 32 -14.30 7.00 -4.24
C GLU A 32 -15.34 6.16 -5.01
N ALA A 33 -15.25 6.11 -6.35
CA ALA A 33 -16.09 5.25 -7.17
C ALA A 33 -15.54 3.82 -7.27
N GLY A 34 -14.39 3.53 -6.64
CA GLY A 34 -13.72 2.24 -6.71
C GLY A 34 -12.86 2.07 -7.96
N GLU A 35 -12.71 3.12 -8.78
CA GLU A 35 -11.95 3.06 -10.03
C GLU A 35 -10.45 3.14 -9.76
N VAL A 36 -9.65 2.38 -10.52
CA VAL A 36 -8.20 2.34 -10.33
C VAL A 36 -7.57 3.66 -10.75
N VAL A 37 -6.94 4.33 -9.79
CA VAL A 37 -6.16 5.55 -10.06
C VAL A 37 -4.74 5.18 -10.44
N THR A 38 -4.12 4.29 -9.67
CA THR A 38 -2.76 3.82 -9.95
C THR A 38 -2.42 2.59 -9.12
N THR A 39 -1.45 1.81 -9.61
CA THR A 39 -0.92 0.64 -8.91
C THR A 39 0.61 0.69 -8.84
N LEU A 40 1.18 0.06 -7.81
CA LEU A 40 2.63 -0.01 -7.57
C LEU A 40 3.03 -1.45 -7.23
N SER A 41 4.13 -1.90 -7.83
CA SER A 41 4.90 -3.06 -7.40
C SER A 41 6.31 -2.61 -7.06
N LYS A 42 6.78 -2.88 -5.84
CA LYS A 42 8.14 -2.53 -5.38
C LYS A 42 8.89 -3.74 -4.86
N LYS A 43 10.15 -3.86 -5.24
CA LYS A 43 11.08 -4.93 -4.85
C LYS A 43 12.16 -4.39 -3.92
N TRP A 44 12.48 -5.14 -2.87
CA TRP A 44 13.70 -4.94 -2.08
C TRP A 44 14.64 -6.14 -2.24
N LYS A 45 15.91 -5.84 -2.51
CA LYS A 45 16.98 -6.83 -2.70
C LYS A 45 17.71 -7.19 -1.39
N CYS A 46 17.17 -6.80 -0.24
CA CYS A 46 17.77 -7.07 1.07
C CYS A 46 16.99 -8.14 1.85
N PRO A 47 17.69 -8.94 2.69
CA PRO A 47 17.03 -9.89 3.58
C PRO A 47 16.32 -9.09 4.68
N LEU A 48 14.99 -9.00 4.59
CA LEU A 48 14.15 -8.35 5.57
C LEU A 48 13.29 -9.38 6.28
N GLY A 49 13.08 -9.18 7.60
CA GLY A 49 12.07 -9.91 8.33
C GLY A 49 10.67 -9.51 7.89
N ALA A 50 9.67 -10.39 8.14
CA ALA A 50 8.28 -10.13 7.75
C ALA A 50 7.78 -8.76 8.21
N ILE A 51 7.99 -8.43 9.49
CA ILE A 51 7.54 -7.16 10.05
C ILE A 51 8.21 -5.92 9.40
N GLU A 52 9.48 -6.04 9.02
CA GLU A 52 10.19 -4.95 8.34
C GLU A 52 9.66 -4.73 6.93
N VAL A 53 9.32 -5.81 6.21
CA VAL A 53 8.69 -5.70 4.89
C VAL A 53 7.33 -5.05 5.01
N GLU A 54 6.51 -5.44 5.98
CA GLU A 54 5.20 -4.82 6.22
C GLU A 54 5.32 -3.31 6.50
N ALA A 55 6.22 -2.93 7.42
CA ALA A 55 6.44 -1.53 7.74
C ALA A 55 6.95 -0.72 6.52
N LYS A 56 7.87 -1.30 5.75
CA LYS A 56 8.42 -0.64 4.55
C LYS A 56 7.41 -0.58 3.40
N ALA A 57 6.55 -1.58 3.25
CA ALA A 57 5.44 -1.58 2.30
C ALA A 57 4.48 -0.44 2.62
N ALA A 58 4.01 -0.36 3.87
CA ALA A 58 3.12 0.71 4.31
C ALA A 58 3.75 2.10 4.09
N LYS A 59 5.03 2.27 4.42
CA LYS A 59 5.75 3.54 4.16
C LYS A 59 5.85 3.85 2.67
N ALA A 60 6.10 2.84 1.84
CA ALA A 60 6.27 3.01 0.41
C ALA A 60 5.00 3.54 -0.27
N GLY A 61 3.81 3.04 0.05
CA GLY A 61 2.60 3.58 -0.59
C GLY A 61 2.05 4.84 0.06
N VAL A 62 2.35 5.12 1.33
CA VAL A 62 2.07 6.46 1.88
C VAL A 62 2.86 7.50 1.10
N ASN A 63 4.13 7.20 0.78
CA ASN A 63 4.92 8.05 -0.10
C ASN A 63 4.37 8.10 -1.53
N PHE A 64 4.04 6.95 -2.10
CA PHE A 64 3.52 6.87 -3.46
C PHE A 64 2.19 7.64 -3.63
N ALA A 65 1.25 7.49 -2.70
CA ALA A 65 -0.01 8.23 -2.72
C ALA A 65 0.22 9.74 -2.70
N ARG A 66 1.21 10.21 -1.93
CA ARG A 66 1.60 11.63 -1.90
C ARG A 66 2.23 12.07 -3.21
N GLU A 67 3.12 11.27 -3.79
CA GLU A 67 3.77 11.54 -5.08
C GLU A 67 2.75 11.65 -6.23
N VAL A 68 1.69 10.84 -6.18
CA VAL A 68 0.56 10.87 -7.13
C VAL A 68 -0.38 12.08 -6.87
N GLY A 69 -0.22 12.77 -5.75
CA GLY A 69 -0.97 13.97 -5.40
C GLY A 69 -2.32 13.71 -4.72
N ILE A 70 -2.47 12.55 -4.08
CA ILE A 70 -3.61 12.26 -3.21
C ILE A 70 -3.53 13.14 -1.96
N ARG A 71 -4.67 13.72 -1.55
CA ARG A 71 -4.75 14.63 -0.39
C ARG A 71 -5.60 14.09 0.74
N ASP A 72 -6.56 13.23 0.44
CA ASP A 72 -7.40 12.55 1.42
C ASP A 72 -7.24 11.05 1.20
N ALA A 73 -6.83 10.29 2.22
CA ALA A 73 -6.43 8.89 2.07
C ALA A 73 -6.90 8.00 3.23
N GLU A 74 -7.26 6.76 2.92
CA GLU A 74 -7.46 5.70 3.91
C GLU A 74 -6.41 4.63 3.68
N PHE A 75 -5.48 4.43 4.59
CA PHE A 75 -4.37 3.49 4.41
C PHE A 75 -4.69 2.13 5.03
N GLU A 76 -4.96 1.13 4.20
CA GLU A 76 -5.20 -0.25 4.63
C GLU A 76 -3.91 -1.07 4.69
N THR A 77 -3.72 -1.80 5.80
CA THR A 77 -2.64 -2.79 5.96
C THR A 77 -3.22 -4.14 6.38
N ASP A 78 -2.63 -5.24 5.90
CA ASP A 78 -2.96 -6.61 6.33
C ASP A 78 -2.14 -7.07 7.56
N SER A 79 -1.30 -6.19 8.10
CA SER A 79 -0.48 -6.45 9.28
C SER A 79 -1.07 -5.80 10.53
N LEU A 80 -1.71 -6.61 11.38
CA LEU A 80 -2.27 -6.15 12.65
C LEU A 80 -1.22 -5.50 13.57
N VAL A 81 0.02 -5.97 13.53
CA VAL A 81 1.13 -5.39 14.31
C VAL A 81 1.45 -3.97 13.86
N ILE A 82 1.54 -3.75 12.54
CA ILE A 82 1.78 -2.43 11.98
C ILE A 82 0.59 -1.52 12.20
N TYR A 83 -0.64 -2.01 12.00
CA TYR A 83 -1.85 -1.27 12.30
C TYR A 83 -1.88 -0.78 13.76
N ASN A 84 -1.66 -1.67 14.74
CA ASN A 84 -1.69 -1.32 16.15
C ASN A 84 -0.60 -0.30 16.51
N ALA A 85 0.60 -0.43 15.92
CA ALA A 85 1.66 0.54 16.09
C ALA A 85 1.30 1.92 15.51
N LEU A 86 0.71 1.97 14.32
CA LEU A 86 0.29 3.20 13.66
C LEU A 86 -0.85 3.92 14.38
N ARG A 87 -1.75 3.16 15.03
CA ARG A 87 -2.85 3.70 15.83
C ARG A 87 -2.45 4.05 17.26
N GLY A 88 -1.21 3.78 17.66
CA GLY A 88 -0.76 3.97 19.04
C GLY A 88 -1.40 3.01 20.04
N HIS A 89 -2.01 1.92 19.58
CA HIS A 89 -2.58 0.88 20.44
C HIS A 89 -1.50 0.00 21.08
N ALA A 90 -0.32 -0.08 20.45
CA ALA A 90 0.83 -0.79 20.97
C ALA A 90 2.13 -0.08 20.55
N ALA A 91 3.20 -0.28 21.32
CA ALA A 91 4.52 0.20 20.92
C ALA A 91 5.01 -0.54 19.66
N PRO A 92 5.59 0.14 18.68
CA PRO A 92 6.19 -0.52 17.52
C PRO A 92 7.37 -1.41 17.95
N PRO A 93 7.58 -2.57 17.31
CA PRO A 93 8.80 -3.34 17.49
C PRO A 93 10.05 -2.50 17.19
N SER A 94 11.13 -2.72 17.95
CA SER A 94 12.39 -1.96 17.82
C SER A 94 12.96 -1.97 16.40
N LEU A 95 12.78 -3.08 15.67
CA LEU A 95 13.19 -3.23 14.27
C LEU A 95 12.53 -2.23 13.32
N VAL A 96 11.32 -1.74 13.64
CA VAL A 96 10.50 -0.92 12.74
C VAL A 96 10.13 0.44 13.31
N VAL A 97 10.54 0.78 14.54
CA VAL A 97 10.17 2.04 15.21
C VAL A 97 10.46 3.27 14.35
N ASN A 98 11.65 3.34 13.73
CA ASN A 98 12.04 4.45 12.87
C ASN A 98 11.26 4.48 11.55
N VAL A 99 10.87 3.30 11.05
CA VAL A 99 10.06 3.19 9.83
C VAL A 99 8.64 3.69 10.11
N VAL A 100 8.04 3.28 11.22
CA VAL A 100 6.71 3.70 11.68
C VAL A 100 6.68 5.20 11.95
N ALA A 101 7.66 5.74 12.68
CA ALA A 101 7.75 7.18 12.92
C ALA A 101 7.87 7.97 11.60
N GLY A 102 8.75 7.51 10.70
CA GLY A 102 8.88 8.10 9.38
C GLY A 102 7.59 8.02 8.55
N LEU A 103 6.84 6.93 8.63
CA LEU A 103 5.56 6.75 7.96
C LEU A 103 4.52 7.75 8.48
N LEU A 104 4.37 7.87 9.81
CA LEU A 104 3.43 8.82 10.43
C LEU A 104 3.75 10.27 10.04
N ASN A 105 5.04 10.64 9.99
CA ASN A 105 5.48 11.96 9.53
C ASN A 105 5.14 12.23 8.05
N GLN A 106 5.01 11.18 7.23
CA GLN A 106 4.61 11.33 5.83
C GLN A 106 3.08 11.35 5.70
N ALA A 107 2.37 10.58 6.52
CA ALA A 107 0.91 10.59 6.58
C ALA A 107 0.36 11.93 7.07
N SER A 108 1.06 12.61 7.99
CA SER A 108 0.65 13.94 8.50
C SER A 108 0.66 15.05 7.45
N LEU A 109 1.26 14.81 6.27
CA LEU A 109 1.25 15.74 5.14
C LEU A 109 -0.03 15.65 4.30
N PHE A 110 -0.88 14.65 4.54
CA PHE A 110 -2.19 14.53 3.92
C PHE A 110 -3.19 15.46 4.63
N ARG A 111 -4.16 15.98 3.88
CA ARG A 111 -5.23 16.83 4.43
C ARG A 111 -6.13 16.03 5.37
N GLN A 112 -6.47 14.81 4.98
CA GLN A 112 -7.21 13.84 5.80
C GLN A 112 -6.57 12.48 5.62
N TRP A 113 -6.40 11.75 6.72
CA TRP A 113 -5.87 10.40 6.66
C TRP A 113 -6.39 9.53 7.80
N LYS A 114 -6.52 8.23 7.55
CA LYS A 114 -6.72 7.21 8.60
C LYS A 114 -6.00 5.92 8.22
N PHE A 115 -5.67 5.11 9.23
CA PHE A 115 -5.22 3.73 9.03
C PHE A 115 -6.34 2.77 9.39
N THR A 116 -6.49 1.73 8.58
CA THR A 116 -7.39 0.60 8.80
C THR A 116 -6.65 -0.73 8.63
N HIS A 117 -7.23 -1.77 9.20
CA HIS A 117 -6.72 -3.12 9.09
C HIS A 117 -7.72 -3.96 8.30
N THR A 118 -7.23 -4.63 7.27
CA THR A 118 -8.01 -5.54 6.42
C THR A 118 -7.42 -6.94 6.47
N LYS A 119 -8.23 -7.98 6.24
CA LYS A 119 -7.66 -9.33 6.11
C LYS A 119 -6.94 -9.44 4.77
N ARG A 120 -5.84 -10.17 4.73
CA ARG A 120 -5.08 -10.40 3.49
C ARG A 120 -5.92 -10.92 2.31
N GLN A 121 -6.99 -11.69 2.59
CA GLN A 121 -7.92 -12.22 1.59
C GLN A 121 -8.77 -11.13 0.92
N GLU A 122 -9.06 -10.05 1.66
CA GLU A 122 -9.81 -8.88 1.21
C GLU A 122 -8.88 -7.85 0.53
N ASN A 123 -7.56 -8.06 0.58
CA ASN A 123 -6.56 -7.23 -0.07
C ASN A 123 -5.83 -7.97 -1.21
N PHE A 124 -6.59 -8.75 -1.98
CA PHE A 124 -6.06 -9.61 -3.02
C PHE A 124 -5.33 -8.83 -4.15
N PRO A 125 -5.80 -7.67 -4.64
CA PRO A 125 -5.10 -6.89 -5.66
C PRO A 125 -3.69 -6.45 -5.24
N ALA A 126 -3.53 -5.90 -4.02
CA ALA A 126 -2.21 -5.52 -3.52
C ALA A 126 -1.31 -6.75 -3.34
N HIS A 127 -1.89 -7.90 -2.96
CA HIS A 127 -1.12 -9.14 -2.84
C HIS A 127 -0.57 -9.62 -4.18
N VAL A 128 -1.37 -9.58 -5.26
CA VAL A 128 -0.91 -9.91 -6.61
C VAL A 128 0.20 -8.95 -7.04
N LEU A 129 0.05 -7.65 -6.79
CA LEU A 129 1.09 -6.65 -7.07
C LEU A 129 2.40 -6.91 -6.31
N ALA A 130 2.29 -7.34 -5.04
CA ALA A 130 3.46 -7.72 -4.26
C ALA A 130 4.18 -8.92 -4.88
N GLN A 131 3.43 -9.91 -5.40
CA GLN A 131 4.00 -11.05 -6.10
C GLN A 131 4.65 -10.66 -7.44
N LEU A 132 4.08 -9.69 -8.16
CA LEU A 132 4.65 -9.15 -9.40
C LEU A 132 5.99 -8.45 -9.18
N ALA A 133 6.24 -7.94 -7.97
CA ALA A 133 7.51 -7.29 -7.64
C ALA A 133 8.74 -8.20 -7.83
N LYS A 134 8.59 -9.53 -7.85
CA LYS A 134 9.71 -10.43 -8.15
C LYS A 134 10.31 -10.17 -9.55
N ASN A 135 9.48 -9.72 -10.49
CA ASN A 135 9.81 -9.50 -11.89
C ASN A 135 10.24 -8.06 -12.23
N VAL A 136 10.30 -7.15 -11.24
CA VAL A 136 10.76 -5.76 -11.44
C VAL A 136 12.18 -5.58 -10.91
N GLU A 137 12.91 -4.57 -11.41
CA GLU A 137 14.28 -4.30 -10.94
C GLU A 137 14.32 -3.57 -9.59
N ASP A 138 13.51 -2.52 -9.42
CA ASP A 138 13.32 -1.75 -8.17
C ASP A 138 11.82 -1.49 -7.93
N TYR A 139 11.15 -0.78 -8.82
CA TYR A 139 9.69 -0.64 -8.75
C TYR A 139 9.08 -0.47 -10.15
N LYS A 140 7.77 -0.68 -10.25
CA LYS A 140 6.95 -0.37 -11.42
C LYS A 140 5.62 0.22 -10.97
N ALA A 141 5.25 1.35 -11.54
CA ALA A 141 3.96 1.99 -11.32
C ALA A 141 3.15 1.98 -12.62
N TRP A 142 1.85 1.76 -12.51
CA TRP A 142 0.90 1.85 -13.62
C TRP A 142 -0.11 2.95 -13.29
N LEU A 143 -0.29 3.89 -14.21
CA LEU A 143 -1.20 5.03 -14.05
C LEU A 143 -2.51 4.73 -14.77
N GLU A 144 -3.64 4.87 -14.09
CA GLU A 144 -4.99 4.60 -14.65
C GLU A 144 -5.16 3.18 -15.24
N GLU A 145 -4.22 2.28 -14.95
CA GLU A 145 -4.18 0.93 -15.48
C GLU A 145 -3.96 -0.07 -14.36
N CYS A 146 -4.69 -1.17 -14.48
CA CYS A 146 -4.47 -2.39 -13.72
C CYS A 146 -3.73 -3.37 -14.64
N PRO A 147 -2.60 -3.97 -14.24
CA PRO A 147 -2.02 -5.07 -15.02
C PRO A 147 -3.09 -6.14 -15.23
N ILE A 148 -3.22 -6.71 -16.44
CA ILE A 148 -4.25 -7.74 -16.78
C ILE A 148 -4.31 -8.89 -15.74
N MET A 149 -3.18 -9.19 -15.09
CA MET A 149 -3.09 -10.20 -14.02
C MET A 149 -3.83 -9.83 -12.72
N VAL A 150 -4.19 -8.57 -12.53
CA VAL A 150 -4.90 -8.00 -11.39
C VAL A 150 -6.37 -7.71 -11.74
N GLU A 151 -6.77 -7.72 -13.01
CA GLU A 151 -8.17 -7.54 -13.44
C GLU A 151 -9.10 -8.63 -12.88
N HIS A 152 -8.66 -9.90 -12.90
CA HIS A 152 -9.41 -11.00 -12.27
C HIS A 152 -9.47 -10.90 -10.74
N ALA A 153 -8.51 -10.22 -10.11
CA ALA A 153 -8.47 -9.97 -8.67
C ALA A 153 -9.43 -8.84 -8.27
N CYS A 154 -9.51 -7.79 -9.08
CA CYS A 154 -10.42 -6.66 -8.85
C CYS A 154 -11.90 -7.06 -9.00
N ALA A 155 -12.21 -8.05 -9.84
CA ALA A 155 -13.58 -8.53 -10.05
C ALA A 155 -14.19 -9.27 -8.84
N GLN A 156 -13.37 -9.74 -7.89
CA GLN A 156 -13.82 -10.46 -6.68
C GLN A 156 -13.95 -9.54 -5.45
N ASP A 157 -13.48 -8.31 -5.55
CA ASP A 157 -13.52 -7.31 -4.50
C ASP A 157 -14.88 -6.58 -4.54
N ARG A 158 -15.96 -7.35 -4.33
CA ARG A 158 -17.34 -6.85 -4.39
C ARG A 158 -17.82 -6.40 -3.00
N VAL A 159 -17.98 -5.07 -2.90
CA VAL A 159 -18.90 -4.27 -2.06
C VAL A 159 -18.79 -4.43 -0.55
#